data_AF-A0A542I078-F1
#
_entry.id   AF-A0A542I078-F1
#
_cell.length_a   1.000
_cell.length_b   1.000
_cell.length_c   1.000
_cell.angle_alpha   90.00
_cell.angle_beta   90.00
_cell.angle_gamma   90.00
#
_symmetry.space_group_name_H-M   'P 1'
#
loop_
_entity.id
_entity.type
_entity.pdbx_description
1 polymer ?
#
loop_
_entity_poly.entity_id
_entity_poly.type
_entity_poly.pdbx_seq_one_letter_code
_entity_poly.pdbx_strand_id
1 'polypeptide(L)'
;MLDPITFAEAERLTFNDRESARVARFGECAGWSYAVEQGWPSKAWWAHADVSAGGVEVLHLTPKPDDPPRECWYYRDGQTVGRFDIGDTPEGGMAFLLPAFEEAGLLDDDVSEEFDSLSATLTALQQHFGLSLPRQEILDDRLPAVVTAAVPPENLGD
;
A
#
# COMPACT_ATOMS: atom_id res chain seq x y z
N MET A 1 0.28 -22.05 -2.49
CA MET A 1 -0.83 -21.23 -1.97
C MET A 1 -1.27 -21.82 -0.66
N LEU A 2 -1.64 -20.98 0.30
CA LEU A 2 -2.22 -21.41 1.57
C LEU A 2 -3.74 -21.62 1.38
N ASP A 3 -4.36 -22.39 2.27
CA ASP A 3 -5.82 -22.35 2.40
C ASP A 3 -6.26 -20.91 2.76
N PRO A 4 -7.50 -20.50 2.44
CA PRO A 4 -7.99 -19.20 2.86
C PRO A 4 -7.90 -18.99 4.38
N ILE A 5 -7.35 -17.85 4.78
CA ILE A 5 -7.08 -17.52 6.19
C ILE A 5 -7.59 -16.13 6.55
N THR A 6 -7.89 -15.95 7.83
CA THR A 6 -8.26 -14.68 8.47
C THR A 6 -7.04 -13.77 8.67
N PHE A 7 -7.29 -12.49 8.97
CA PHE A 7 -6.25 -11.52 9.35
C PHE A 7 -5.42 -12.03 10.54
N ALA A 8 -6.09 -12.52 11.58
CA ALA A 8 -5.43 -12.99 12.80
C ALA A 8 -4.61 -14.27 12.57
N GLU A 9 -5.01 -15.15 11.64
CA GLU A 9 -4.18 -16.30 11.24
C GLU A 9 -2.93 -15.85 10.49
N ALA A 10 -3.05 -14.90 9.55
CA ALA A 10 -1.90 -14.33 8.84
C ALA A 10 -0.92 -13.65 9.81
N GLU A 11 -1.41 -12.82 10.73
CA GLU A 11 -0.59 -12.13 11.74
C GLU A 11 0.21 -13.12 12.62
N ARG A 12 -0.41 -14.25 13.00
CA ARG A 12 0.28 -15.31 13.78
C ARG A 12 1.39 -16.00 12.99
N LEU A 13 1.24 -16.15 11.67
CA LEU A 13 2.28 -16.71 10.80
C LEU A 13 3.46 -15.74 10.62
N THR A 14 3.23 -14.44 10.80
CA THR A 14 4.21 -13.38 10.54
C THR A 14 4.81 -12.76 11.81
N PHE A 15 4.57 -13.36 12.98
CA PHE A 15 4.87 -12.77 14.29
C PHE A 15 6.37 -12.40 14.47
N ASN A 16 6.59 -11.21 15.05
CA ASN A 16 7.78 -10.40 15.42
C ASN A 16 9.26 -10.84 15.28
N ASP A 17 9.60 -11.90 14.55
CA ASP A 17 10.99 -12.11 14.13
C ASP A 17 11.22 -11.49 12.76
N ARG A 18 12.38 -10.86 12.55
CA ARG A 18 12.81 -10.47 11.20
C ARG A 18 12.79 -11.70 10.31
N GLU A 19 13.12 -12.88 10.82
CA GLU A 19 13.13 -14.15 10.08
C GLU A 19 11.75 -14.71 9.70
N SER A 20 10.65 -14.15 10.20
CA SER A 20 9.30 -14.65 9.92
C SER A 20 8.86 -14.37 8.48
N ALA A 21 8.07 -15.30 7.92
CA ALA A 21 7.46 -15.16 6.61
C ALA A 21 6.56 -13.91 6.50
N ARG A 22 6.32 -13.46 5.26
CA ARG A 22 5.29 -12.48 4.90
C ARG A 22 4.16 -13.20 4.21
N VAL A 23 2.94 -12.81 4.55
CA VAL A 23 1.73 -13.42 3.99
C VAL A 23 0.86 -12.30 3.46
N ALA A 24 0.50 -12.39 2.19
CA ALA A 24 -0.49 -11.51 1.59
C ALA A 24 -1.81 -12.26 1.43
N ARG A 25 -2.90 -11.56 1.78
CA ARG A 25 -4.28 -11.99 1.55
C ARG A 25 -4.89 -11.14 0.44
N PHE A 26 -5.62 -11.75 -0.47
CA PHE A 26 -6.09 -11.11 -1.71
C PHE A 26 -7.61 -11.04 -1.80
N GLY A 27 -8.09 -10.06 -2.55
CA GLY A 27 -9.48 -9.96 -2.96
C GLY A 27 -9.66 -9.00 -4.12
N GLU A 28 -10.91 -8.79 -4.51
CA GLU A 28 -11.29 -7.89 -5.60
C GLU A 28 -12.39 -6.95 -5.12
N CYS A 29 -12.29 -5.66 -5.43
CA CYS A 29 -13.33 -4.70 -5.14
C CYS A 29 -13.31 -3.53 -6.14
N ALA A 30 -14.49 -3.09 -6.58
CA ALA A 30 -14.65 -1.94 -7.47
C ALA A 30 -13.77 -1.96 -8.74
N GLY A 31 -13.53 -3.15 -9.31
CA GLY A 31 -12.69 -3.31 -10.51
C GLY A 31 -11.19 -3.37 -10.25
N TRP A 32 -10.78 -3.32 -8.97
CA TRP A 32 -9.39 -3.46 -8.53
C TRP A 32 -9.18 -4.80 -7.82
N SER A 33 -8.02 -5.41 -8.04
CA SER A 33 -7.49 -6.43 -7.12
C SER A 33 -6.71 -5.75 -6.00
N TYR A 34 -6.82 -6.27 -4.79
CA TYR A 34 -6.00 -5.81 -3.66
C TYR A 34 -5.25 -6.96 -3.03
N ALA A 35 -4.12 -6.65 -2.41
CA ALA A 35 -3.49 -7.55 -1.44
C ALA A 35 -3.15 -6.78 -0.16
N VAL A 36 -3.41 -7.42 0.97
CA VAL A 36 -3.04 -6.91 2.29
C VAL A 36 -1.97 -7.83 2.85
N GLU A 37 -0.73 -7.36 2.87
CA GLU A 37 0.40 -8.08 3.45
C GLU A 37 0.48 -7.87 4.96
N GLN A 38 0.63 -8.97 5.69
CA GLN A 38 0.90 -8.98 7.12
C GLN A 38 2.39 -9.25 7.37
N GLY A 39 2.92 -8.69 8.46
CA GLY A 39 4.33 -8.77 8.86
C GLY A 39 5.07 -7.45 8.70
N TRP A 40 6.40 -7.48 8.88
CA TRP A 40 7.25 -6.31 8.69
C TRP A 40 7.24 -5.79 7.25
N PRO A 41 7.27 -4.47 7.02
CA PRO A 41 7.33 -3.91 5.68
C PRO A 41 8.43 -4.56 4.83
N SER A 42 8.11 -4.93 3.60
CA SER A 42 9.07 -5.48 2.65
C SER A 42 8.98 -4.73 1.32
N LYS A 43 10.13 -4.38 0.73
CA LYS A 43 10.19 -3.86 -0.65
C LYS A 43 9.98 -4.98 -1.70
N ALA A 44 9.76 -6.23 -1.25
CA ALA A 44 10.28 -7.42 -1.92
C ALA A 44 9.57 -7.79 -3.21
N TRP A 45 8.26 -7.53 -3.33
CA TRP A 45 7.51 -8.07 -4.47
C TRP A 45 6.77 -7.03 -5.31
N TRP A 46 6.27 -5.95 -4.72
CA TRP A 46 5.52 -4.91 -5.44
C TRP A 46 6.36 -4.12 -6.45
N ALA A 47 7.67 -4.02 -6.21
CA ALA A 47 8.60 -3.34 -7.10
C ALA A 47 9.04 -4.20 -8.30
N HIS A 48 8.60 -5.46 -8.40
CA HIS A 48 8.92 -6.27 -9.57
C HIS A 48 8.18 -5.74 -10.80
N ALA A 49 8.93 -5.54 -11.89
CA ALA A 49 8.39 -5.05 -13.16
C ALA A 49 7.19 -5.89 -13.65
N ASP A 50 7.18 -7.19 -13.38
CA ASP A 50 6.11 -8.10 -13.80
C ASP A 50 4.76 -7.79 -13.11
N VAL A 51 4.75 -7.16 -11.93
CA VAL A 51 3.52 -6.86 -11.18
C VAL A 51 2.73 -5.70 -11.81
N SER A 52 3.41 -4.76 -12.44
CA SER A 52 2.80 -3.61 -13.14
C SER A 52 2.97 -3.71 -14.67
N ALA A 53 3.33 -4.87 -15.21
CA ALA A 53 3.53 -5.05 -16.64
C ALA A 53 2.20 -5.00 -17.43
N GLY A 54 2.28 -4.63 -18.70
CA GLY A 54 1.15 -4.72 -19.63
C GLY A 54 0.01 -3.74 -19.37
N GLY A 55 0.32 -2.50 -18.97
CA GLY A 55 -0.67 -1.47 -18.68
C GLY A 55 -1.32 -1.57 -17.29
N VAL A 56 -0.85 -2.46 -16.42
CA VAL A 56 -1.35 -2.58 -15.04
C VAL A 56 -0.78 -1.45 -14.19
N GLU A 57 -1.67 -0.78 -13.47
CA GLU A 57 -1.34 0.24 -12.47
C GLU A 57 -1.34 -0.38 -11.07
N VAL A 58 -0.35 -0.03 -10.26
CA VAL A 58 -0.24 -0.53 -8.88
C VAL A 58 -0.04 0.64 -7.94
N LEU A 59 -0.96 0.81 -6.99
CA LEU A 59 -0.83 1.73 -5.86
C LEU A 59 -0.44 0.94 -4.61
N HIS A 60 0.75 1.18 -4.08
CA HIS A 60 1.26 0.47 -2.91
C HIS A 60 1.39 1.43 -1.73
N LEU A 61 0.58 1.18 -0.69
CA LEU A 61 0.62 1.93 0.56
C LEU A 61 1.50 1.18 1.57
N THR A 62 2.62 1.78 1.96
CA THR A 62 3.58 1.17 2.88
C THR A 62 3.53 1.86 4.24
N PRO A 63 2.99 1.20 5.29
CA PRO A 63 3.11 1.71 6.64
C PRO A 63 4.57 1.56 7.12
N LYS A 64 5.13 2.59 7.75
CA LYS A 64 6.43 2.49 8.44
C LYS A 64 6.22 2.52 9.95
N PRO A 65 6.58 1.44 10.68
CA PRO A 65 6.40 1.35 12.12
C PRO A 65 7.46 2.14 12.91
N ASP A 66 8.69 2.21 12.42
CA ASP A 66 9.81 2.90 13.08
C ASP A 66 10.27 4.09 12.23
N ASP A 67 10.20 5.30 12.80
CA ASP A 67 10.56 6.60 12.18
C ASP A 67 9.75 6.96 10.90
N PRO A 68 8.48 7.42 11.05
CA PRO A 68 7.56 7.73 9.94
C PRO A 68 8.12 8.84 9.04
N PRO A 69 7.86 8.77 7.71
CA PRO A 69 6.49 8.77 7.19
C PRO A 69 5.99 7.48 6.53
N ARG A 70 4.66 7.35 6.42
CA ARG A 70 4.00 6.31 5.61
C ARG A 70 4.15 6.69 4.15
N GLU A 71 4.40 5.73 3.28
CA GLU A 71 4.69 6.00 1.87
C GLU A 71 3.55 5.56 0.96
N CYS A 72 3.39 6.28 -0.13
CA CYS A 72 2.64 5.87 -1.30
C CYS A 72 3.59 5.69 -2.48
N TRP A 73 3.60 4.50 -3.07
CA TRP A 73 4.34 4.18 -4.29
C TRP A 73 3.36 3.91 -5.42
N TYR A 74 3.72 4.33 -6.63
CA TYR A 74 2.93 4.07 -7.84
C TYR A 74 3.81 3.48 -8.93
N TYR A 75 3.32 2.39 -9.51
CA TYR A 75 4.00 1.65 -10.56
C TYR A 75 3.08 1.50 -11.77
N ARG A 76 3.67 1.59 -12.96
CA ARG A 76 2.97 1.36 -14.22
C ARG A 76 3.95 0.87 -15.28
N ASP A 77 3.50 -0.03 -16.13
CA ASP A 77 4.26 -0.55 -17.27
C ASP A 77 5.63 -1.13 -16.85
N GLY A 78 5.67 -1.77 -15.68
CA GLY A 78 6.86 -2.38 -15.10
C GLY A 78 7.89 -1.39 -14.55
N GLN A 79 7.51 -0.13 -14.36
CA GLN A 79 8.38 0.92 -13.84
C GLN A 79 7.80 1.57 -12.58
N THR A 80 8.69 1.96 -11.67
CA THR A 80 8.35 2.90 -10.59
C THR A 80 8.16 4.28 -11.20
N VAL A 81 6.94 4.80 -11.16
CA VAL A 81 6.61 6.14 -11.66
C VAL A 81 7.00 7.20 -10.63
N GLY A 82 6.79 6.90 -9.35
CA GLY A 82 7.24 7.74 -8.26
C GLY A 82 6.78 7.25 -6.90
N ARG A 83 7.17 8.02 -5.87
CA ARG A 83 6.73 7.85 -4.49
C ARG A 83 6.61 9.20 -3.81
N PHE A 84 5.76 9.27 -2.80
CA PHE A 84 5.70 10.40 -1.90
C PHE A 84 5.31 9.92 -0.50
N ASP A 85 5.64 10.75 0.48
CA ASP A 85 5.32 10.51 1.88
C ASP A 85 3.90 11.03 2.14
N ILE A 86 3.06 10.27 2.83
CA ILE A 86 1.67 10.66 3.08
C ILE A 86 1.65 11.96 3.91
N GLY A 87 1.00 12.99 3.36
CA GLY A 87 1.00 14.34 3.89
C GLY A 87 1.89 15.31 3.12
N ASP A 88 2.81 14.81 2.30
CA ASP A 88 3.64 15.63 1.42
C ASP A 88 2.98 15.86 0.05
N THR A 89 3.47 16.86 -0.67
CA THR A 89 3.03 17.16 -2.04
C THR A 89 3.67 16.18 -3.04
N PRO A 90 2.87 15.53 -3.92
CA PRO A 90 3.42 14.63 -4.93
C PRO A 90 4.15 15.40 -6.04
N GLU A 91 5.35 14.93 -6.41
CA GLU A 91 6.20 15.56 -7.41
C GLU A 91 6.53 14.62 -8.59
N GLY A 92 7.12 15.19 -9.64
CA GLY A 92 7.63 14.43 -10.78
C GLY A 92 6.56 13.58 -11.48
N GLY A 93 6.80 12.27 -11.60
CA GLY A 93 5.85 11.32 -12.21
C GLY A 93 4.51 11.20 -11.48
N MET A 94 4.41 11.71 -10.25
CA MET A 94 3.18 11.69 -9.43
C MET A 94 2.41 13.01 -9.46
N ALA A 95 2.90 14.04 -10.15
CA ALA A 95 2.29 15.37 -10.20
C ALA A 95 0.87 15.37 -10.82
N PHE A 96 0.46 14.28 -11.49
CA PHE A 96 -0.92 14.12 -11.96
C PHE A 96 -1.96 14.03 -10.83
N LEU A 97 -1.53 13.78 -9.59
CA LEU A 97 -2.38 13.75 -8.40
C LEU A 97 -2.64 15.15 -7.80
N LEU A 98 -1.89 16.18 -8.23
CA LEU A 98 -2.02 17.53 -7.66
C LEU A 98 -3.45 18.08 -7.67
N PRO A 99 -4.26 17.91 -8.74
CA PRO A 99 -5.65 18.38 -8.71
C PRO A 99 -6.50 17.70 -7.64
N ALA A 100 -6.29 16.40 -7.38
CA ALA A 100 -7.01 15.69 -6.33
C ALA A 100 -6.55 16.12 -4.93
N PHE A 101 -5.27 16.49 -4.79
CA PHE A 101 -4.72 17.00 -3.54
C PHE A 101 -5.21 18.42 -3.24
N GLU A 102 -5.31 19.26 -4.26
CA GLU A 102 -5.91 20.59 -4.16
C GLU A 102 -7.39 20.49 -3.74
N GLU A 103 -8.18 19.61 -4.37
CA GLU A 103 -9.59 19.39 -3.98
C GLU A 103 -9.74 18.89 -2.53
N ALA A 104 -8.76 18.13 -2.04
CA ALA A 104 -8.72 17.64 -0.67
C ALA A 104 -8.14 18.65 0.34
N GLY A 105 -7.73 19.84 -0.10
CA GLY A 105 -7.13 20.88 0.75
C GLY A 105 -5.72 20.55 1.25
N LEU A 106 -5.01 19.61 0.61
CA LEU A 106 -3.67 19.18 1.00
C LEU A 106 -2.57 20.18 0.60
N LEU A 107 -2.89 21.13 -0.27
CA LEU A 107 -1.94 22.13 -0.79
C LEU A 107 -2.17 23.53 -0.21
N ASP A 108 -3.05 23.66 0.78
CA ASP A 108 -3.37 24.95 1.40
C ASP A 108 -2.27 25.34 2.40
N ASP A 109 -1.64 26.50 2.21
CA ASP A 109 -0.57 27.01 3.09
C ASP A 109 -1.05 27.34 4.53
N ASP A 110 -2.37 27.48 4.72
CA ASP A 110 -3.03 27.86 5.99
C ASP A 110 -3.74 26.67 6.67
N VAL A 111 -3.36 25.42 6.38
CA VAL A 111 -3.93 24.25 7.08
C VAL A 111 -3.63 24.31 8.58
N SER A 112 -4.65 24.04 9.41
CA SER A 112 -4.46 23.98 10.86
C SER A 112 -3.55 22.81 11.24
N GLU A 113 -2.85 22.91 12.36
CA GLU A 113 -2.09 21.78 12.93
C GLU A 113 -2.97 20.55 13.26
N GLU A 114 -4.30 20.73 13.28
CA GLU A 114 -5.29 19.68 13.50
C GLU A 114 -5.74 18.99 12.20
N PHE A 115 -5.27 19.44 11.04
CA PHE A 115 -5.62 18.86 9.76
C PHE A 115 -5.07 17.44 9.63
N ASP A 116 -5.97 16.46 9.47
CA ASP A 116 -5.61 15.05 9.29
C ASP A 116 -5.18 14.79 7.84
N SER A 117 -3.94 15.16 7.54
CA SER A 117 -3.32 15.01 6.22
C SER A 117 -3.28 13.56 5.74
N LEU A 118 -3.21 12.60 6.67
CA LEU A 118 -3.29 11.18 6.37
C LEU A 118 -4.66 10.81 5.83
N SER A 119 -5.74 11.12 6.55
CA SER A 119 -7.10 10.82 6.11
C SER A 119 -7.45 11.55 4.82
N ALA A 120 -7.01 12.81 4.68
CA ALA A 120 -7.20 13.59 3.46
C ALA A 120 -6.47 12.97 2.26
N THR A 121 -5.20 12.58 2.41
CA THR A 121 -4.41 11.93 1.35
C THR A 121 -5.06 10.63 0.91
N LEU A 122 -5.44 9.76 1.86
CA LEU A 122 -6.09 8.49 1.54
C LEU A 122 -7.43 8.69 0.84
N THR A 123 -8.19 9.72 1.23
CA THR A 123 -9.46 10.08 0.57
C THR A 123 -9.24 10.58 -0.86
N ALA A 124 -8.24 11.45 -1.08
CA ALA A 124 -7.89 11.94 -2.41
C ALA A 124 -7.48 10.79 -3.35
N LEU A 125 -6.64 9.87 -2.88
CA LEU A 125 -6.26 8.68 -3.64
C LEU A 125 -7.46 7.77 -3.92
N GLN A 126 -8.32 7.57 -2.91
CA GLN A 126 -9.53 6.77 -3.07
C GLN A 126 -10.44 7.32 -4.17
N GLN A 127 -10.66 8.63 -4.18
CA GLN A 127 -11.52 9.29 -5.16
C GLN A 127 -10.88 9.29 -6.55
N HIS A 128 -9.58 9.61 -6.66
CA HIS A 128 -8.87 9.69 -7.93
C HIS A 128 -8.84 8.34 -8.66
N PHE A 129 -8.53 7.25 -7.94
CA PHE A 129 -8.43 5.91 -8.51
C PHE A 129 -9.73 5.10 -8.43
N GLY A 130 -10.80 5.65 -7.85
CA GLY A 130 -12.06 4.95 -7.65
C GLY A 130 -11.94 3.71 -6.73
N LEU A 131 -11.04 3.77 -5.73
CA LEU A 131 -10.79 2.65 -4.83
C LEU A 131 -11.92 2.51 -3.82
N SER A 132 -12.20 1.27 -3.42
CA SER A 132 -13.07 0.99 -2.27
C SER A 132 -12.57 -0.32 -1.65
N LEU A 133 -12.02 -0.27 -0.44
CA LEU A 133 -11.55 -1.48 0.23
C LEU A 133 -12.63 -1.99 1.20
N PRO A 134 -13.06 -3.26 1.09
CA PRO A 134 -14.11 -3.81 1.94
C PRO A 134 -13.54 -4.14 3.32
N ARG A 135 -13.56 -3.16 4.23
CA ARG A 135 -12.95 -3.26 5.56
C ARG A 135 -13.35 -4.53 6.32
N GLN A 136 -14.64 -4.87 6.32
CA GLN A 136 -15.14 -6.04 7.05
C GLN A 136 -14.57 -7.33 6.48
N GLU A 137 -14.59 -7.50 5.16
CA GLU A 137 -14.00 -8.67 4.49
C GLU A 137 -12.49 -8.77 4.75
N ILE A 138 -11.77 -7.64 4.69
CA ILE A 138 -10.32 -7.62 4.95
C ILE A 138 -9.99 -8.04 6.40
N LEU A 139 -10.79 -7.60 7.37
CA LEU A 139 -10.49 -7.82 8.79
C LEU A 139 -11.01 -9.18 9.29
N ASP A 140 -12.20 -9.59 8.85
CA ASP A 140 -12.94 -10.68 9.49
C ASP A 140 -13.02 -11.95 8.63
N ASP A 141 -13.01 -11.84 7.30
CA ASP A 141 -13.22 -12.98 6.41
C ASP A 141 -11.93 -13.79 6.15
N ARG A 142 -12.14 -15.02 5.68
CA ARG A 142 -11.06 -15.90 5.22
C ARG A 142 -10.81 -15.64 3.73
N LEU A 143 -9.64 -15.09 3.43
CA LEU A 143 -9.27 -14.72 2.07
C LEU A 143 -8.16 -15.63 1.52
N PRO A 144 -8.12 -15.88 0.19
CA PRO A 144 -6.99 -16.54 -0.45
C PRO A 144 -5.67 -15.89 -0.03
N ALA A 145 -4.67 -16.72 0.28
CA ALA A 145 -3.41 -16.24 0.83
C ALA A 145 -2.18 -16.91 0.24
N VAL A 146 -1.09 -16.16 0.17
CA VAL A 146 0.21 -16.65 -0.29
C VAL A 146 1.31 -16.15 0.64
N VAL A 147 2.34 -16.97 0.80
CA VAL A 147 3.61 -16.51 1.38
C VAL A 147 4.31 -15.69 0.31
N THR A 148 4.46 -14.38 0.54
CA THR A 148 5.13 -13.44 -0.38
C THR A 148 6.64 -13.38 -0.14
N ALA A 149 7.09 -13.72 1.07
CA ALA A 149 8.50 -13.90 1.39
C ALA A 149 8.65 -14.94 2.51
N ALA A 150 9.56 -15.91 2.37
CA ALA A 150 9.78 -16.95 3.38
C ALA A 150 10.85 -16.58 4.44
N VAL A 151 11.68 -15.58 4.12
CA VAL A 151 12.77 -14.98 4.90
C VAL A 151 12.83 -13.51 4.41
N PRO A 152 13.29 -12.50 5.18
CA PRO A 152 13.47 -11.16 4.62
C PRO A 152 14.22 -11.24 3.30
N PRO A 153 13.78 -10.52 2.24
CA PRO A 153 14.66 -10.36 1.10
C PRO A 153 16.02 -9.86 1.64
N GLU A 154 17.12 -10.49 1.20
CA GLU A 154 18.49 -10.13 1.61
C GLU A 154 18.81 -8.64 1.38
N ASN A 155 17.96 -7.94 0.64
CA ASN A 155 17.96 -6.51 0.46
C ASN A 155 17.03 -5.80 1.45
N LEU A 156 17.41 -5.79 2.73
CA LEU A 156 17.15 -4.63 3.61
C LEU A 156 18.20 -3.54 3.30
N GLY A 157 18.38 -3.24 2.01
CA GLY A 157 19.43 -2.37 1.47
C GLY A 157 18.85 -1.02 1.05
N ASP A 158 19.35 -0.01 1.76
CA ASP A 158 19.19 1.45 1.73
C ASP A 158 17.78 2.04 1.76
#